data_AF-A0A2N0M0D5-F1
#
_entry.id   AF-A0A2N0M0D5-F1
#
_cell.length_a   1.000
_cell.length_b   1.000
_cell.length_c   1.000
_cell.angle_alpha   90.00
_cell.angle_beta   90.00
_cell.angle_gamma   90.00
#
_symmetry.space_group_name_H-M   'P 1'
#
loop_
_entity.id
_entity.type
_entity.pdbx_description
1 polymer ?
#
loop_
_entity_poly.entity_id
_entity_poly.type
_entity_poly.pdbx_seq_one_letter_code
_entity_poly.pdbx_strand_id
1 'polypeptide(L)' 'MVRFARCNALLSLALDSSGKGCRYVAKGASDDDVVKEMLEHLTSVHQVEGDMTANILATTKTNNG' A
#
# COMPACT_ATOMS: atom_id res chain seq x y z
N MET A 1 -6.38 8.93 14.81
CA MET A 1 -6.74 8.94 13.38
C MET A 1 -5.74 8.05 12.67
N VAL A 2 -6.19 6.97 12.01
CA VAL A 2 -5.27 6.00 11.37
C VAL A 2 -5.38 6.15 9.86
N ARG A 3 -4.24 6.38 9.20
CA ARG A 3 -4.14 6.43 7.74
C ARG A 3 -3.85 5.05 7.20
N PHE A 4 -4.39 4.72 6.03
CA PHE A 4 -4.16 3.43 5.41
C PHE A 4 -4.27 3.46 3.89
N ALA A 5 -3.51 2.62 3.21
CA ALA A 5 -3.61 2.38 1.77
C ALA A 5 -3.73 0.86 1.51
N ARG A 6 -4.51 0.46 0.51
CA ARG A 6 -4.67 -0.95 0.14
C ARG A 6 -3.88 -1.25 -1.12
N CYS A 7 -3.13 -2.36 -1.14
CA CYS A 7 -2.34 -2.72 -2.32
C CYS A 7 -3.21 -2.91 -3.56
N ASN A 8 -4.40 -3.50 -3.42
CA ASN A 8 -5.32 -3.67 -4.54
C ASN A 8 -5.95 -2.36 -5.07
N ALA A 9 -5.79 -1.23 -4.37
CA ALA A 9 -6.16 0.08 -4.91
C ALA A 9 -5.09 0.62 -5.88
N LEU A 10 -3.86 0.11 -5.78
CA LEU A 10 -2.72 0.45 -6.65
C LEU A 10 -2.59 -0.57 -7.79
N LEU A 11 -2.67 -1.86 -7.45
CA LEU A 11 -2.48 -2.98 -8.36
C LEU A 11 -3.66 -3.95 -8.25
N SER A 12 -4.75 -3.65 -8.95
CA SER A 12 -6.04 -4.35 -8.82
C SER A 12 -6.00 -5.87 -9.00
N LEU A 13 -5.00 -6.40 -9.71
CA LEU A 13 -4.83 -7.84 -10.00
C LEU A 13 -3.54 -8.44 -9.41
N ALA A 14 -2.84 -7.70 -8.56
CA ALA A 14 -1.62 -8.22 -7.94
C ALA A 14 -1.94 -9.45 -7.07
N LEU A 15 -1.06 -10.45 -7.13
CA LEU A 15 -1.13 -11.64 -6.28
C LEU A 15 -0.14 -11.51 -5.14
N ASP A 16 -0.53 -11.93 -3.94
CA ASP A 16 0.36 -12.08 -2.81
C ASP A 16 1.34 -13.26 -3.01
N SER A 17 2.26 -13.43 -2.05
CA SER A 17 3.24 -14.52 -2.07
C SER A 17 2.64 -15.93 -2.04
N SER A 18 1.36 -16.06 -1.72
CA SER A 18 0.62 -17.34 -1.75
C SER A 18 -0.19 -17.52 -3.04
N GLY A 19 -0.04 -16.64 -4.03
CA GLY A 19 -0.75 -16.69 -5.31
C GLY A 19 -2.22 -16.29 -5.22
N LYS A 20 -2.66 -15.67 -4.12
CA LYS A 20 -4.04 -15.15 -3.95
C LYS A 20 -4.07 -13.66 -4.24
N GLY A 21 -5.23 -13.11 -4.61
CA GLY A 21 -5.35 -11.66 -4.82
C GLY A 21 -4.84 -10.86 -3.60
N CYS A 22 -3.92 -9.94 -3.82
CA CYS A 22 -3.23 -9.21 -2.76
C CYS A 22 -4.20 -8.32 -1.99
N ARG A 23 -4.35 -8.59 -0.69
CA ARG A 23 -5.22 -7.83 0.23
C ARG A 23 -4.42 -7.06 1.28
N TYR A 24 -3.13 -6.84 1.03
CA TYR A 24 -2.28 -6.11 1.95
C TYR A 24 -2.78 -4.67 2.16
N VAL A 25 -2.69 -4.20 3.41
CA VAL A 25 -3.11 -2.86 3.80
C VAL A 25 -1.97 -2.24 4.60
N ALA A 26 -1.34 -1.22 4.03
CA ALA A 26 -0.38 -0.41 4.75
C ALA A 26 -1.11 0.53 5.72
N LYS A 27 -0.63 0.70 6.95
CA LYS A 27 -1.25 1.55 7.97
C LYS A 27 -0.21 2.39 8.72
N GLY A 28 -0.58 3.61 9.08
CA GLY A 28 0.34 4.54 9.74
C GLY A 28 -0.35 5.66 10.50
N ALA A 29 0.41 6.34 11.36
CA ALA A 29 -0.04 7.57 12.02
C ALA A 29 0.07 8.78 11.08
N SER A 30 1.07 8.76 10.20
CA SER A 30 1.33 9.76 9.16
C SER A 30 1.16 9.19 7.75
N ASP A 31 1.11 10.07 6.76
CA ASP A 31 1.10 9.65 5.35
C ASP A 31 2.45 9.01 4.97
N ASP A 32 3.56 9.53 5.52
CA ASP A 32 4.91 8.99 5.32
C ASP A 32 5.03 7.54 5.83
N ASP A 33 4.43 7.22 6.98
CA ASP A 33 4.40 5.85 7.50
C ASP A 33 3.70 4.89 6.52
N VAL A 34 2.56 5.32 5.96
CA VAL A 34 1.80 4.52 4.97
C VAL A 34 2.58 4.36 3.67
N VAL A 35 3.23 5.42 3.20
CA VAL A 35 4.06 5.41 1.99
C VAL A 35 5.22 4.43 2.17
N LYS A 36 5.97 4.54 3.27
CA LYS A 36 7.10 3.66 3.56
C LYS A 36 6.67 2.20 3.61
N GLU A 37 5.63 1.88 4.38
CA GLU A 37 5.15 0.51 4.54
C GLU A 37 4.62 -0.08 3.21
N MET A 38 3.91 0.72 2.40
CA MET A 38 3.43 0.26 1.10
C MET A 38 4.57 0.08 0.09
N LEU A 39 5.57 0.98 0.06
CA LEU A 39 6.74 0.81 -0.81
C LEU A 39 7.52 -0.46 -0.48
N GLU A 40 7.76 -0.73 0.81
CA GLU A 40 8.42 -1.96 1.27
C GLU A 40 7.64 -3.20 0.80
N HIS A 41 6.30 -3.18 0.90
CA HIS A 41 5.45 -4.27 0.41
C HIS A 41 5.53 -4.43 -1.11
N LEU A 42 5.39 -3.34 -1.87
CA LEU A 42 5.44 -3.33 -3.33
C LEU A 42 6.76 -3.89 -3.86
N THR A 43 7.89 -3.52 -3.24
CA THR A 43 9.21 -4.05 -3.61
C THR A 43 9.37 -5.51 -3.19
N SER A 44 8.96 -5.88 -1.96
CA SER A 44 9.17 -7.24 -1.46
C SER A 44 8.26 -8.30 -2.11
N VAL A 45 7.03 -7.94 -2.48
CA VAL A 45 6.02 -8.91 -2.94
C VAL A 45 5.76 -8.80 -4.44
N HIS A 46 5.79 -7.60 -4.98
CA HIS A 46 5.45 -7.35 -6.39
C HIS A 46 6.66 -6.93 -7.23
N GLN A 47 7.85 -6.81 -6.63
CA GLN A 47 9.08 -6.38 -7.30
C GLN A 47 8.89 -5.07 -8.09
N VAL A 48 7.99 -4.21 -7.61
CA VAL A 48 7.79 -2.88 -8.19
C VAL A 48 8.90 -1.98 -7.65
N GLU A 49 9.76 -1.53 -8.55
CA GLU A 49 10.82 -0.57 -8.29
C GLU A 49 10.43 0.79 -8.91
N GLY A 50 10.55 1.86 -8.13
CA GLY A 50 10.21 3.23 -8.57
C GLY A 50 9.53 4.06 -7.50
N ASP A 51 9.46 5.38 -7.71
CA ASP A 51 8.76 6.29 -6.81
C ASP A 51 7.24 6.20 -7.03
N MET A 52 6.57 5.46 -6.14
CA MET A 52 5.11 5.30 -6.14
C MET A 52 4.43 6.21 -5.10
N THR A 53 5.13 7.20 -4.54
CA THR A 53 4.65 8.03 -3.43
C THR A 53 3.33 8.71 -3.78
N ALA A 54 3.25 9.40 -4.93
CA ALA A 54 2.05 10.09 -5.37
C ALA A 54 0.84 9.15 -5.52
N ASN A 55 1.07 7.95 -6.06
CA ASN A 55 0.04 6.94 -6.25
C ASN A 55 -0.47 6.40 -4.92
N ILE A 56 0.45 6.12 -3.98
CA ILE A 56 0.10 5.64 -2.64
C ILE A 56 -0.75 6.71 -1.95
N LEU A 57 -0.29 7.96 -1.92
CA LEU A 57 -1.02 9.09 -1.33
C LEU A 57 -2.41 9.29 -1.94
N ALA A 58 -2.56 9.16 -3.26
CA ALA A 58 -3.85 9.26 -3.94
C ALA A 58 -4.86 8.18 -3.49
N THR A 59 -4.37 7.04 -2.99
CA THR A 59 -5.20 5.93 -2.50
C THR A 59 -5.27 5.85 -0.98
N THR A 60 -4.46 6.64 -0.27
CA THR A 60 -4.46 6.71 1.20
C THR A 60 -5.79 7.29 1.68
N LYS A 61 -6.43 6.54 2.59
CA LYS A 61 -7.66 6.94 3.26
C LYS A 61 -7.39 7.10 4.74
N THR A 62 -8.25 7.86 5.39
CA THR A 62 -8.14 8.05 6.83
C THR A 62 -9.36 7.53 7.55
N ASN A 63 -9.13 6.71 8.57
CA ASN A 63 -10.17 6.23 9.47
C ASN A 63 -10.30 7.16 10.68
N ASN A 64 -11.42 7.86 10.73
CA ASN A 64 -11.91 8.60 11.89
C ASN A 64 -12.82 7.64 12.63
N GLY A 65 -12.31 7.00 13.68
CA GLY A 65 -13.08 6.04 14.50
C GLY A 65 -14.39 6.62 15.00
#